data_AF-A0A3B1AV26-F1
#
_entry.id   AF-A0A3B1AV26-F1
#
_cell.length_a   1.000
_cell.length_b   1.000
_cell.length_c   1.000
_cell.angle_alpha   90.00
_cell.angle_beta   90.00
_cell.angle_gamma   90.00
#
_symmetry.space_group_name_H-M   'P 1'
#
loop_
_entity.id
_entity.type
_entity.pdbx_description
1 polymer ?
#
loop_
_entity_poly.entity_id
_entity_poly.type
_entity_poly.pdbx_seq_one_letter_code
_entity_poly.pdbx_strand_id
1 'polypeptide(L)'
;MRKSASSTLATASTLALMLGSLAITPQAALAEEASVLDEGKAIAFDRKKGNCLACHKMKDGTLEGNIGPALVNMADRYPDKKMLRDQIWDATKINPYTIMPPYGKHKILTEEELDKVVEFIYTR
;
A
#
# COMPACT_ATOMS: atom_id res chain seq x y z
N MET A 1 -16.42 -59.40 -50.15
CA MET A 1 -17.26 -59.70 -48.96
C MET A 1 -16.81 -58.77 -47.82
N ARG A 2 -17.76 -57.98 -47.26
CA ARG A 2 -17.92 -57.52 -45.84
C ARG A 2 -16.65 -57.30 -44.99
N LYS A 3 -16.40 -56.23 -44.21
CA LYS A 3 -17.09 -55.04 -43.65
C LYS A 3 -15.95 -54.23 -42.96
N SER A 4 -15.95 -52.89 -42.90
CA SER A 4 -16.31 -52.05 -41.72
C SER A 4 -15.26 -50.92 -41.66
N ALA A 5 -15.59 -49.64 -41.86
CA ALA A 5 -15.82 -48.62 -40.81
C ALA A 5 -14.77 -48.65 -39.68
N SER A 6 -14.13 -47.58 -39.21
CA SER A 6 -14.32 -46.12 -39.25
C SER A 6 -13.17 -45.50 -38.43
N SER A 7 -12.91 -44.19 -38.59
CA SER A 7 -12.25 -43.29 -37.61
C SER A 7 -10.74 -43.50 -37.42
N THR A 8 -9.88 -42.49 -37.56
CA THR A 8 -9.70 -41.34 -36.64
C THR A 8 -9.26 -40.08 -37.41
N LEU A 9 -10.05 -39.00 -37.51
CA LEU A 9 -10.07 -37.85 -36.58
C LEU A 9 -8.67 -37.49 -36.06
N ALA A 10 -7.92 -36.61 -36.73
CA ALA A 10 -7.99 -35.14 -36.58
C ALA A 10 -7.83 -34.68 -35.13
N THR A 11 -6.62 -34.26 -34.74
CA THR A 11 -6.37 -33.24 -33.70
C THR A 11 -4.88 -32.82 -33.73
N ALA A 12 -4.43 -32.27 -34.86
CA ALA A 12 -3.37 -31.27 -34.79
C ALA A 12 -4.04 -29.93 -34.51
N SER A 13 -3.50 -29.13 -33.58
CA SER A 13 -3.89 -27.73 -33.25
C SER A 13 -4.76 -27.52 -32.01
N THR A 14 -4.19 -27.66 -30.80
CA THR A 14 -4.73 -26.95 -29.61
C THR A 14 -3.68 -26.49 -28.58
N LEU A 15 -2.36 -26.51 -28.89
CA LEU A 15 -1.34 -26.11 -27.91
C LEU A 15 -0.89 -24.64 -28.01
N ALA A 16 -1.34 -23.88 -29.01
CA ALA A 16 -0.87 -22.50 -29.26
C ALA A 16 -1.77 -21.38 -28.67
N LEU A 17 -2.93 -21.69 -28.09
CA LEU A 17 -3.91 -20.67 -27.66
C LEU A 17 -3.96 -20.41 -26.15
N MET A 18 -3.21 -21.14 -25.33
CA MET A 18 -3.25 -20.98 -23.86
C MET A 18 -2.13 -20.12 -23.26
N LEU A 19 -1.19 -19.60 -24.08
CA LEU A 19 -0.13 -18.69 -23.60
C LEU A 19 -0.45 -17.20 -23.73
N GLY A 20 -1.56 -16.83 -24.38
CA GLY A 20 -1.92 -15.41 -24.61
C GLY A 20 -2.68 -14.73 -23.46
N SER A 21 -3.17 -15.50 -22.48
CA SER A 21 -4.15 -15.01 -21.50
C SER A 21 -3.53 -14.41 -20.23
N LEU A 22 -2.22 -14.54 -20.00
CA LEU A 22 -1.54 -14.02 -18.80
C LEU A 22 -1.04 -12.56 -18.93
N ALA A 23 -1.18 -11.93 -20.10
CA ALA A 23 -0.60 -10.61 -20.35
C ALA A 23 -1.50 -9.40 -19.99
N ILE A 24 -2.72 -9.61 -19.49
CA ILE A 24 -3.69 -8.52 -19.20
C ILE A 24 -3.77 -8.19 -17.70
N THR A 25 -2.69 -8.37 -16.94
CA THR A 25 -2.58 -7.70 -15.62
C THR A 25 -2.33 -6.21 -15.88
N PRO A 26 -3.04 -5.26 -15.24
CA PRO A 26 -2.84 -3.85 -15.52
C PRO A 26 -1.51 -3.38 -14.92
N GLN A 27 -0.41 -3.45 -15.68
CA GLN A 27 0.91 -2.96 -15.22
C GLN A 27 0.85 -1.47 -14.85
N ALA A 28 -0.05 -0.70 -15.46
CA ALA A 28 -0.29 0.70 -15.12
C ALA A 28 -0.78 0.87 -13.66
N ALA A 29 -1.67 0.00 -13.18
CA ALA A 29 -2.20 0.10 -11.82
C ALA A 29 -1.12 -0.19 -10.76
N LEU A 30 -0.23 -1.17 -11.02
CA LEU A 30 0.89 -1.47 -10.12
C LEU A 30 1.92 -0.34 -10.08
N ALA A 31 2.19 0.29 -11.22
CA ALA A 31 3.10 1.43 -11.28
C ALA A 31 2.53 2.65 -10.51
N GLU A 32 1.22 2.89 -10.61
CA GLU A 32 0.55 3.96 -9.88
C GLU A 32 0.53 3.72 -8.36
N GLU A 33 0.24 2.48 -7.92
CA GLU A 33 0.35 2.11 -6.51
C GLU A 33 1.77 2.32 -5.98
N ALA A 34 2.80 1.87 -6.72
CA ALA A 34 4.20 2.10 -6.33
C ALA A 34 4.52 3.60 -6.20
N SER A 35 4.03 4.44 -7.13
CA SER A 35 4.20 5.90 -7.07
C SER A 35 3.57 6.49 -5.80
N VAL A 36 2.35 6.07 -5.44
CA VAL A 36 1.66 6.54 -4.24
C VAL A 36 2.43 6.19 -2.97
N LEU A 37 2.98 4.98 -2.90
CA LEU A 37 3.79 4.53 -1.75
C LEU A 37 5.09 5.31 -1.62
N ASP A 38 5.78 5.56 -2.74
CA ASP A 38 7.03 6.34 -2.76
C ASP A 38 6.79 7.81 -2.39
N GLU A 39 5.71 8.41 -2.89
CA GLU A 39 5.29 9.77 -2.50
C GLU A 39 4.92 9.84 -1.02
N GLY A 40 4.15 8.87 -0.52
CA GLY A 40 3.78 8.76 0.89
C GLY A 40 4.99 8.64 1.80
N LYS A 41 5.97 7.82 1.42
CA LYS A 41 7.26 7.69 2.11
C LYS A 41 8.03 9.01 2.11
N ALA A 42 8.13 9.67 0.96
CA ALA A 42 8.83 10.94 0.85
C ALA A 42 8.21 12.01 1.77
N ILE A 43 6.88 12.10 1.81
CA ILE A 43 6.16 13.04 2.70
C ILE A 43 6.37 12.68 4.17
N ALA A 44 6.27 11.40 4.53
CA ALA A 44 6.47 10.93 5.89
C ALA A 44 7.89 11.25 6.40
N PHE A 45 8.89 11.19 5.53
CA PHE A 45 10.30 11.38 5.90
C PHE A 45 10.77 12.84 5.78
N ASP A 46 10.00 13.70 5.09
CA ASP A 46 10.35 15.12 4.94
C ASP A 46 10.19 15.87 6.27
N ARG A 47 11.29 16.49 6.72
CA ARG A 47 11.40 17.25 7.98
C ARG A 47 10.49 18.47 8.05
N LYS A 48 10.06 19.01 6.91
CA LYS A 48 9.14 20.16 6.79
C LYS A 48 7.68 19.72 6.62
N LYS A 49 7.41 18.43 6.43
CA LYS A 49 6.07 17.85 6.29
C LYS A 49 5.78 16.85 7.42
N GLY A 50 5.83 15.56 7.12
CA GLY A 50 5.48 14.50 8.07
C GLY A 50 6.48 14.39 9.21
N ASN A 51 7.78 14.44 8.91
CA ASN A 51 8.87 14.28 9.88
C ASN A 51 8.67 13.09 10.83
N CYS A 52 8.04 12.02 10.36
CA CYS A 52 7.56 10.91 11.17
C CYS A 52 8.73 10.15 11.83
N LEU A 53 9.87 10.06 11.14
CA LEU A 53 11.10 9.44 11.63
C LEU A 53 11.67 10.13 12.87
N ALA A 54 11.34 11.39 13.14
CA ALA A 54 11.80 12.08 14.35
C ALA A 54 11.29 11.39 15.63
N CYS A 55 10.16 10.69 15.55
CA CYS A 55 9.53 10.01 16.68
C CYS A 55 9.44 8.50 16.50
N HIS A 56 9.32 8.01 15.27
CA HIS A 56 8.96 6.62 14.99
C HIS A 56 10.04 5.89 14.19
N LYS A 57 10.18 4.60 14.49
CA LYS A 57 10.80 3.61 13.60
C LYS A 57 9.81 3.18 12.51
N MET A 58 10.25 3.13 11.26
CA MET A 58 9.43 2.90 10.07
C MET A 58 10.18 2.08 9.01
N LYS A 59 9.45 1.45 8.08
CA LYS A 59 10.04 0.73 6.94
C LYS A 59 10.97 1.66 6.14
N ASP A 60 12.18 1.20 5.84
CA ASP A 60 13.23 1.94 5.13
C ASP A 60 13.68 3.25 5.81
N GLY A 61 13.36 3.45 7.09
CA GLY A 61 13.81 4.60 7.86
C GLY A 61 15.28 4.53 8.24
N THR A 62 15.93 5.70 8.33
CA THR A 62 17.28 5.84 8.91
C THR A 62 17.26 6.97 9.94
N LEU A 63 18.13 6.89 10.96
CA LEU A 63 18.18 7.88 12.06
C LEU A 63 16.83 8.02 12.78
N GLU A 64 16.21 6.88 13.07
CA GLU A 64 14.85 6.79 13.59
C GLU A 64 14.77 7.15 15.08
N GLY A 65 13.72 7.86 15.45
CA GLY A 65 13.35 8.11 16.84
C GLY A 65 12.62 6.92 17.49
N ASN A 66 12.50 6.97 18.80
CA ASN A 66 11.81 5.97 19.63
C ASN A 66 10.85 6.59 20.65
N ILE A 67 10.44 7.85 20.43
CA ILE A 67 9.47 8.53 21.30
C ILE A 67 8.06 7.95 21.08
N GLY A 68 7.71 7.67 19.82
CA GLY A 68 6.51 6.95 19.46
C GLY A 68 6.79 5.46 19.25
N PRO A 69 5.76 4.60 19.21
CA PRO A 69 5.92 3.19 18.91
C PRO A 69 6.46 2.96 17.49
N ALA A 70 7.19 1.87 17.27
CA ALA A 70 7.54 1.45 15.92
C ALA A 70 6.28 1.21 15.07
N LEU A 71 6.29 1.68 13.83
CA LEU A 71 5.19 1.57 12.88
C LEU A 71 5.39 0.35 11.98
N VAL A 72 5.33 -0.83 12.60
CA VAL A 72 5.47 -2.14 11.94
C VAL A 72 4.13 -2.89 11.98
N ASN A 73 3.87 -3.68 10.94
CA ASN A 73 2.65 -4.50 10.78
C ASN A 73 1.36 -3.68 10.98
N MET A 74 1.30 -2.48 10.40
CA MET A 74 0.24 -1.52 10.69
C MET A 74 -1.13 -1.97 10.18
N ALA A 75 -1.18 -2.72 9.07
CA ALA A 75 -2.41 -3.34 8.58
C ALA A 75 -3.04 -4.32 9.59
N ASP A 76 -2.21 -5.05 10.35
CA ASP A 76 -2.70 -5.99 11.35
C ASP A 76 -3.13 -5.27 12.65
N ARG A 77 -2.46 -4.15 12.97
CA ARG A 77 -2.79 -3.30 14.13
C ARG A 77 -4.03 -2.42 13.91
N TYR A 78 -4.30 -2.07 12.65
CA TYR A 78 -5.45 -1.29 12.22
C TYR A 78 -6.23 -2.06 11.15
N PRO A 79 -7.06 -3.06 11.53
CA PRO A 79 -7.90 -3.78 10.56
C PRO A 79 -8.83 -2.87 9.76
N ASP A 80 -9.23 -1.73 10.34
CA ASP A 80 -9.85 -0.61 9.63
C ASP A 80 -8.81 0.48 9.34
N LYS A 81 -8.43 0.65 8.07
CA LYS A 81 -7.50 1.69 7.62
C LYS A 81 -7.99 3.11 7.96
N LYS A 82 -9.31 3.32 8.05
CA LYS A 82 -9.88 4.62 8.45
C LYS A 82 -9.45 4.98 9.87
N MET A 83 -9.33 4.02 10.78
CA MET A 83 -8.85 4.28 12.13
C MET A 83 -7.40 4.76 12.15
N LEU A 84 -6.53 4.21 11.27
CA LEU A 84 -5.16 4.71 11.12
C LEU A 84 -5.17 6.15 10.59
N ARG A 85 -5.98 6.42 9.57
CA ARG A 85 -6.15 7.77 9.02
C ARG A 85 -6.63 8.75 10.10
N ASP A 86 -7.63 8.38 10.89
CA ASP A 86 -8.17 9.21 11.96
C ASP A 86 -7.12 9.48 13.06
N GLN A 87 -6.29 8.47 13.39
CA GLN A 87 -5.16 8.62 14.32
C GLN A 87 -4.13 9.63 13.80
N ILE A 88 -3.78 9.60 12.51
CA ILE A 88 -2.83 10.55 11.91
C ILE A 88 -3.47 11.94 11.76
N TRP A 89 -4.77 11.99 11.48
CA TRP A 89 -5.53 13.24 11.36
C TRP A 89 -5.57 14.04 12.66
N ASP A 90 -5.96 13.39 13.77
CA ASP A 90 -6.05 13.99 15.09
C ASP A 90 -5.87 12.94 16.20
N ALA A 91 -4.61 12.65 16.53
CA ALA A 91 -4.23 11.76 17.63
C ALA A 91 -4.79 12.20 19.00
N THR A 92 -5.12 13.49 19.17
CA THR A 92 -5.63 14.03 20.44
C THR A 92 -7.04 13.52 20.79
N LYS A 93 -7.78 13.02 19.79
CA LYS A 93 -9.08 12.38 20.01
C LYS A 93 -8.99 11.09 20.82
N ILE A 94 -7.89 10.36 20.68
CA ILE A 94 -7.65 9.10 21.39
C ILE A 94 -6.87 9.36 22.68
N ASN A 95 -5.83 10.21 22.61
CA ASN A 95 -5.06 10.61 23.78
C ASN A 95 -4.83 12.14 23.78
N PRO A 96 -5.57 12.90 24.60
CA PRO A 96 -5.44 14.36 24.69
C PRO A 96 -4.03 14.85 25.09
N TYR A 97 -3.22 13.98 25.72
CA TYR A 97 -1.86 14.30 26.15
C TYR A 97 -0.77 13.79 25.19
N THR A 98 -1.16 13.27 24.03
CA THR A 98 -0.18 12.85 23.01
C THR A 98 0.64 14.04 22.51
N ILE A 99 1.92 13.79 22.26
CA ILE A 99 2.78 14.75 21.58
C ILE A 99 2.76 14.57 20.05
N MET A 100 2.10 13.52 19.55
CA MET A 100 1.96 13.29 18.11
C MET A 100 1.16 14.45 17.51
N PRO A 101 1.73 15.19 16.54
CA PRO A 101 1.03 16.32 15.94
C PRO A 101 -0.29 15.88 15.26
N PRO A 102 -1.38 16.64 15.37
CA PRO A 102 -2.62 16.34 14.66
C PRO A 102 -2.52 16.86 13.21
N TYR A 103 -1.92 16.05 12.33
CA TYR A 103 -1.46 16.47 11.00
C TYR A 103 -2.58 17.01 10.11
N GLY A 104 -3.77 16.42 10.18
CA GLY A 104 -4.93 16.87 9.40
C GLY A 104 -5.64 18.06 10.02
N LYS A 105 -5.94 18.00 11.33
CA LYS A 105 -6.65 19.08 12.06
C LYS A 105 -5.91 20.42 11.96
N HIS A 106 -4.59 20.41 12.08
CA HIS A 106 -3.77 21.62 12.00
C HIS A 106 -3.28 21.92 10.58
N LYS A 107 -3.70 21.14 9.58
CA LYS A 107 -3.33 21.31 8.16
C LYS A 107 -1.81 21.31 7.95
N ILE A 108 -1.09 20.48 8.70
CA ILE A 108 0.35 20.26 8.51
C ILE A 108 0.57 19.53 7.19
N LEU A 109 -0.32 18.58 6.87
CA LEU A 109 -0.43 17.92 5.58
C LEU A 109 -1.76 18.29 4.93
N THR A 110 -1.81 18.31 3.60
CA THR A 110 -3.09 18.28 2.87
C THR A 110 -3.76 16.91 3.05
N GLU A 111 -5.05 16.81 2.72
CA GLU A 111 -5.75 15.52 2.80
C GLU A 111 -5.13 14.47 1.86
N GLU A 112 -4.76 14.88 0.65
CA GLU A 112 -4.12 14.00 -0.33
C GLU A 112 -2.75 13.52 0.15
N GLU A 113 -1.94 14.42 0.74
CA GLU A 113 -0.65 14.04 1.32
C GLU A 113 -0.83 13.08 2.50
N LEU A 114 -1.81 13.33 3.37
CA LEU A 114 -2.11 12.47 4.50
C LEU A 114 -2.56 11.08 4.03
N ASP A 115 -3.39 11.01 2.98
CA ASP A 115 -3.84 9.75 2.40
C ASP A 115 -2.67 8.94 1.84
N LYS A 116 -1.74 9.57 1.11
CA LYS A 116 -0.51 8.92 0.63
C LYS A 116 0.36 8.41 1.78
N VAL A 117 0.51 9.19 2.86
CA VAL A 117 1.23 8.76 4.08
C VAL A 117 0.54 7.56 4.72
N VAL A 118 -0.80 7.54 4.77
CA VAL A 118 -1.57 6.41 5.28
C VAL A 118 -1.31 5.17 4.44
N GLU A 119 -1.36 5.25 3.10
CA GLU A 119 -1.06 4.11 2.23
C GLU A 119 0.33 3.55 2.50
N PHE A 120 1.35 4.42 2.58
CA PHE A 120 2.72 4.01 2.89
C PHE A 120 2.83 3.31 4.24
N ILE A 121 2.28 3.90 5.31
CA ILE A 121 2.33 3.33 6.66
C ILE A 121 1.54 2.02 6.74
N TYR A 122 0.46 1.89 5.99
CA TYR A 122 -0.41 0.71 5.98
C TYR A 122 0.19 -0.48 5.21
N THR A 123 1.31 -0.29 4.50
CA THR A 123 2.01 -1.40 3.85
C THR A 123 2.46 -2.46 4.85
N ARG A 124 2.51 -3.70 4.38
CA ARG A 124 3.04 -4.84 5.15
C ARG A 124 4.57 -4.92 5.08
#